data_AF-A0AA90P7N1-F1
#
_entry.id   AF-A0AA90P7N1-F1
#
_cell.length_a   1.000
_cell.length_b   1.000
_cell.length_c   1.000
_cell.angle_alpha   90.00
_cell.angle_beta   90.00
_cell.angle_gamma   90.00
#
_symmetry.space_group_name_H-M   'P 1'
#
loop_
_entity.id
_entity.type
_entity.pdbx_description
1 polymer ?
#
loop_
_entity_poly.entity_id
_entity_poly.type
_entity_poly.pdbx_seq_one_letter_code
_entity_poly.pdbx_strand_id
1 'polypeptide(L)' 'DSQILEPLVEQVIEKVGKPEAVAADAAYKTPAITSYLFNKEITPALPYTRPRTKEGFFRKHDYVYDEH' A
#
# COMPACT_ATOMS: atom_id res chain seq x y z
N ASP A 1 13.81 -6.06 -2.48
CA ASP A 1 13.00 -5.28 -1.52
C ASP A 1 11.98 -6.09 -0.73
N SER A 2 11.05 -6.85 -1.35
CA SER A 2 10.00 -7.55 -0.58
C SER A 2 10.50 -8.58 0.46
N GLN A 3 11.64 -9.23 0.23
CA GLN A 3 12.21 -10.24 1.15
C GLN A 3 12.97 -9.64 2.35
N ILE A 4 13.28 -8.33 2.32
CA ILE A 4 14.06 -7.67 3.39
C ILE A 4 13.13 -7.16 4.51
N LEU A 5 11.84 -6.96 4.21
CA LEU A 5 10.89 -6.42 5.18
C LEU A 5 10.56 -7.44 6.28
N GLU A 6 10.42 -8.72 5.95
CA GLU A 6 10.16 -9.79 6.94
C GLU A 6 11.23 -9.85 8.05
N PRO A 7 12.55 -9.98 7.75
CA PRO A 7 13.57 -10.05 8.78
C PRO A 7 13.71 -8.74 9.57
N LEU A 8 13.41 -7.58 8.97
CA LEU A 8 13.40 -6.30 9.69
C LEU A 8 12.25 -6.23 10.71
N VAL A 9 11.05 -6.68 10.34
CA VAL A 9 9.90 -6.71 11.25
C VAL A 9 10.17 -7.65 12.42
N GLU A 10 10.79 -8.81 12.18
CA GLU A 10 11.18 -9.74 13.25
C GLU A 10 12.20 -9.12 14.21
N GLN A 11 13.25 -8.48 13.68
CA GLN A 11 14.22 -7.77 14.52
C GLN A 11 13.61 -6.65 15.36
N VAL A 12 12.63 -5.91 14.82
CA VAL A 12 11.91 -4.86 15.56
C VAL A 12 11.04 -5.46 16.66
N ILE A 13 10.33 -6.56 16.38
CA ILE A 13 9.53 -7.27 17.37
C ILE A 13 10.41 -7.78 18.52
N GLU A 14 11.57 -8.35 18.21
CA GLU A 14 12.52 -8.84 19.23
C GLU A 14 13.10 -7.71 20.10
N LYS A 15 13.38 -6.54 19.52
CA LYS A 15 14.02 -5.43 20.24
C LYS A 15 13.06 -4.54 21.02
N VAL A 16 11.86 -4.33 20.49
CA VAL A 16 10.93 -3.27 20.97
C VAL A 16 9.60 -3.85 21.46
N GLY A 17 9.31 -5.12 21.13
CA GLY A 17 8.00 -5.73 21.34
C GLY A 17 7.09 -5.57 20.12
N LYS A 18 5.89 -6.16 20.19
CA LYS A 18 4.93 -6.20 19.07
C LYS A 18 4.44 -4.78 18.74
N PRO A 19 4.72 -4.23 17.54
CA PRO A 19 4.23 -2.91 17.15
C PRO A 19 2.74 -2.99 16.81
N GLU A 20 1.96 -1.98 17.22
CA GLU A 20 0.51 -1.91 16.95
C GLU A 20 0.21 -1.53 15.49
N ALA A 21 1.04 -0.66 14.91
CA ALA A 21 0.94 -0.24 13.53
C ALA A 21 2.32 -0.12 12.88
N VAL A 22 2.42 -0.49 11.60
CA VAL A 22 3.63 -0.32 10.78
C VAL A 22 3.30 0.60 9.61
N ALA A 23 3.95 1.76 9.58
CA ALA A 23 3.95 2.65 8.43
C ALA A 23 5.09 2.25 7.50
N ALA A 24 4.78 1.96 6.24
CA ALA A 24 5.78 1.65 5.22
C ALA A 24 5.49 2.38 3.91
N ASP A 25 6.53 2.54 3.11
CA ASP A 25 6.46 3.23 1.81
C ASP A 25 5.50 2.50 0.83
N ALA A 26 5.01 3.22 -0.17
CA ALA A 26 4.21 2.69 -1.27
C ALA A 26 4.90 1.54 -2.02
N ALA A 27 6.22 1.43 -1.96
CA ALA A 27 6.98 0.30 -2.50
C ALA A 27 6.67 -1.04 -1.79
N TYR A 28 6.13 -1.02 -0.57
CA TYR A 28 5.86 -2.21 0.24
C TYR A 28 4.39 -2.65 0.26
N LYS A 29 3.53 -2.07 -0.58
CA LYS A 29 2.08 -2.38 -0.66
C LYS A 29 1.73 -3.76 -1.25
N THR A 30 2.70 -4.64 -1.40
CA THR A 30 2.52 -5.97 -2.02
C THR A 30 1.58 -6.82 -1.17
N PRO A 31 0.64 -7.59 -1.77
CA PRO A 31 -0.32 -8.41 -1.03
C PRO A 31 0.32 -9.39 -0.03
N ALA A 32 1.50 -9.94 -0.35
CA ALA A 32 2.25 -10.84 0.53
C ALA A 32 2.65 -10.17 1.85
N ILE A 33 3.15 -8.93 1.78
CA ILE A 33 3.58 -8.14 2.95
C ILE A 33 2.38 -7.76 3.80
N THR A 34 1.31 -7.29 3.14
CA THR A 34 0.06 -6.94 3.83
C THR A 34 -0.54 -8.15 4.56
N SER A 35 -0.58 -9.32 3.91
CA SER A 35 -1.06 -10.56 4.52
C SER A 35 -0.19 -10.97 5.72
N TYR A 36 1.14 -10.86 5.60
CA TYR A 36 2.06 -11.14 6.71
C TYR A 36 1.82 -10.24 7.92
N LEU A 37 1.63 -8.93 7.71
CA LEU A 37 1.32 -7.97 8.78
C LEU A 37 -0.03 -8.24 9.43
N PHE A 38 -1.06 -8.55 8.63
CA PHE A 38 -2.39 -8.91 9.15
C PHE A 38 -2.38 -10.18 10.00
N ASN A 39 -1.64 -11.23 9.59
CA ASN A 39 -1.50 -12.46 10.39
C ASN A 39 -0.81 -12.24 11.73
N LYS A 40 0.05 -11.21 11.81
CA LYS A 40 0.69 -10.80 13.07
C LYS A 40 -0.13 -9.78 13.85
N GLU A 41 -1.36 -9.47 13.44
CA GLU A 41 -2.24 -8.45 14.05
C GLU A 41 -1.59 -7.04 14.09
N ILE A 42 -0.72 -6.75 13.12
CA ILE A 42 -0.07 -5.45 12.98
C ILE A 42 -0.85 -4.68 11.93
N THR A 43 -1.33 -3.47 12.27
CA THR A 43 -2.10 -2.66 11.31
C THR A 43 -1.17 -1.98 10.30
N PRO A 44 -1.25 -2.30 9.00
CA PRO A 44 -0.40 -1.66 8.00
C PRO A 44 -0.95 -0.27 7.65
N ALA A 45 -0.25 0.79 8.06
CA ALA A 45 -0.55 2.17 7.68
C ALA A 45 0.10 2.51 6.34
N LEU A 46 -0.31 1.80 5.28
CA LEU A 46 0.24 1.94 3.94
C LEU A 46 -0.49 3.03 3.14
N PRO A 47 0.20 3.82 2.30
CA PRO A 47 -0.44 4.81 1.44
C PRO A 47 -1.36 4.12 0.42
N TYR A 48 -2.66 4.36 0.54
CA TYR A 48 -3.68 3.82 -0.36
C TYR A 48 -3.52 4.39 -1.78
N THR A 49 -3.16 3.54 -2.74
CA THR A 49 -3.23 3.92 -4.16
C THR A 49 -4.65 3.71 -4.65
N ARG A 50 -5.36 4.80 -4.95
CA ARG A 50 -6.73 4.75 -5.48
C ARG A 50 -6.76 3.90 -6.77
N PRO A 51 -7.59 2.84 -6.85
CA PRO A 51 -7.75 2.08 -8.08
C PRO A 51 -8.26 3.00 -9.19
N ARG A 52 -7.55 3.00 -10.33
CA ARG A 52 -7.85 3.85 -11.48
C ARG A 52 -8.92 3.21 -12.36
N THR A 53 -10.12 3.06 -11.85
CA THR A 53 -11.26 2.71 -12.70
C THR A 53 -12.55 3.21 -12.08
N LYS A 54 -13.15 4.22 -12.71
CA LYS A 54 -14.59 4.42 -12.69
C LYS A 54 -15.07 4.25 -14.12
N GLU A 55 -15.85 3.20 -14.38
CA GLU A 55 -16.66 3.09 -15.58
C GLU A 55 -17.61 4.30 -15.60
N GLY A 56 -17.40 5.23 -16.53
CA GLY A 56 -18.17 6.47 -16.64
C GLY A 56 -17.38 7.78 -16.56
N PHE A 57 -16.04 7.74 -16.44
CA PHE A 57 -15.22 8.94 -16.67
C PHE A 57 -14.90 9.07 -18.15
N PHE A 58 -15.29 10.20 -18.74
CA PHE A 58 -15.02 10.55 -20.14
C PHE A 58 -13.53 10.35 -20.45
N ARG A 59 -13.26 9.62 -21.52
CA ARG A 59 -11.89 9.42 -21.98
C ARG A 59 -11.43 10.75 -22.59
N LYS A 60 -10.14 11.06 -22.57
CA LYS A 60 -9.60 12.35 -23.07
C LYS A 60 -10.04 12.70 -24.50
N HIS A 61 -10.42 11.71 -25.31
CA HIS A 61 -10.92 11.87 -26.67
C HIS A 61 -12.38 12.35 -26.78
N ASP A 62 -13.15 12.36 -25.69
CA ASP A 62 -14.53 12.87 -25.69
C ASP A 62 -14.62 14.38 -25.42
N TYR A 63 -13.49 15.05 -25.14
CA TYR A 63 -13.44 16.51 -25.00
C TYR A 63 -13.31 17.15 -26.39
N VAL A 64 -14.46 17.52 -26.99
CA VAL A 64 -14.48 18.49 -28.09
C VAL A 64 -14.39 19.89 -27.46
N TYR A 65 -13.35 20.64 -27.79
CA TYR A 65 -13.27 22.06 -27.45
C TYR A 65 -13.97 22.82 -28.57
N ASP A 66 -15.02 23.59 -28.25
CA ASP A 66 -15.47 24.65 -29.16
C ASP A 66 -14.39 25.75 -29.12
N GLU A 67 -13.58 25.80 -30.17
CA GLU A 67 -12.65 26.90 -30.42
C GLU A 67 -13.49 28.10 -30.87
N HIS A 68 -13.61 29.10 -30.01
CA HIS A 68 -14.36 30.33 -30.25
C HIS A 68 -13.48 31.46 -30.78
#